data_AF-A0A1Y5YVL9-F1
#
_entry.id   AF-A0A1Y5YVL9-F1
#
_cell.length_a   1.000
_cell.length_b   1.000
_cell.length_c   1.000
_cell.angle_alpha   90.00
_cell.angle_beta   90.00
_cell.angle_gamma   90.00
#
_symmetry.space_group_name_H-M   'P 1'
#
loop_
_entity.id
_entity.type
_entity.pdbx_description
1 polymer ?
#
loop_
_entity_poly.entity_id
_entity_poly.type
_entity_poly.pdbx_seq_one_letter_code
_entity_poly.pdbx_strand_id
1 'polypeptide(L)'
;MTLIDRRRRGFFMIDNEIVDDARLTHKEMAVYMVLCRHLNQETGSCFPSLPTIGKKVGMSKNTVIKALNTLIEIGYVTKEKRSSKEQGDMSNVYYVNDVHDLNGGVHQMNRGGSGDERGGVHEVNPNNTNLNNTNLTISSSSKNPFSFYESNIGVLNPFMADGIDQWIKDTSEELVIAAMERALKQQKKWNYAEGILKQWANKNIKTLSDVEALEAEYQRNKGAKNNAESGTSNTNRYSQKGEYDYGF
;
A
#
# COMPACT_ATOMS: atom_id res chain seq x y z
N MET A 1 16.82 -20.37 29.79
CA MET A 1 15.58 -19.73 30.25
C MET A 1 14.46 -20.21 29.34
N THR A 2 13.55 -21.06 29.84
CA THR A 2 12.48 -21.66 29.01
C THR A 2 11.31 -20.69 28.97
N LEU A 3 10.96 -20.18 27.79
CA LEU A 3 9.80 -19.30 27.64
C LEU A 3 8.52 -20.14 27.78
N ILE A 4 7.78 -19.94 28.87
CA ILE A 4 6.50 -20.63 29.10
C ILE A 4 5.38 -19.66 28.71
N ASP A 5 4.67 -19.98 27.62
CA ASP A 5 3.51 -19.22 27.17
C ASP A 5 2.29 -19.50 28.06
N ARG A 6 1.80 -18.48 28.78
CA ARG A 6 0.69 -18.55 29.74
C ARG A 6 -0.65 -18.05 29.18
N ARG A 7 -0.78 -17.80 27.87
CA ARG A 7 -2.02 -17.24 27.27
C ARG A 7 -3.17 -18.28 27.18
N ARG A 8 -4.43 -17.83 27.34
CA ARG A 8 -5.64 -18.65 27.07
C ARG A 8 -5.83 -18.83 25.56
N ARG A 9 -5.92 -20.08 25.10
CA ARG A 9 -5.70 -20.47 23.70
C ARG A 9 -6.88 -20.17 22.78
N GLY A 10 -6.57 -19.52 21.66
CA GLY A 10 -7.38 -19.38 20.46
C GLY A 10 -6.49 -18.76 19.39
N PHE A 11 -5.94 -19.58 18.51
CA PHE A 11 -4.97 -19.17 17.48
C PHE A 11 -5.63 -19.16 16.10
N PHE A 12 -5.07 -18.35 15.21
CA PHE A 12 -5.36 -18.35 13.78
C PHE A 12 -4.03 -18.17 13.05
N MET A 13 -3.96 -18.66 11.82
CA MET A 13 -2.77 -18.56 10.99
C MET A 13 -2.84 -17.30 10.13
N ILE A 14 -1.66 -16.77 9.84
CA ILE A 14 -1.42 -15.63 8.95
C ILE A 14 -0.23 -16.04 8.09
N ASP A 15 -0.32 -15.74 6.79
CA ASP A 15 0.71 -16.07 5.81
C ASP A 15 1.95 -15.19 6.03
N ASN A 16 3.16 -15.69 5.78
CA ASN A 16 4.38 -14.89 5.98
C ASN A 16 4.47 -13.73 4.97
N GLU A 17 3.93 -13.97 3.79
CA GLU A 17 3.85 -13.07 2.65
C GLU A 17 3.25 -11.74 3.07
N ILE A 18 2.16 -11.75 3.84
CA ILE A 18 1.53 -10.50 4.29
C ILE A 18 2.35 -9.76 5.35
N VAL A 19 3.14 -10.48 6.13
CA VAL A 19 4.02 -9.91 7.16
C VAL A 19 5.22 -9.23 6.51
N ASP A 20 5.75 -9.84 5.45
CA ASP A 20 6.95 -9.40 4.75
C ASP A 20 6.67 -8.42 3.60
N ASP A 21 5.41 -8.26 3.19
CA ASP A 21 5.03 -7.37 2.09
C ASP A 21 5.14 -5.88 2.45
N ALA A 22 6.25 -5.28 2.04
CA ALA A 22 6.55 -3.86 2.25
C ALA A 22 5.53 -2.89 1.59
N ARG A 23 4.61 -3.36 0.74
CA ARG A 23 3.51 -2.55 0.20
C ARG A 23 2.42 -2.29 1.23
N LEU A 24 2.29 -3.16 2.23
CA LEU A 24 1.26 -3.08 3.27
C LEU A 24 1.75 -2.25 4.46
N THR A 25 0.83 -1.56 5.11
CA THR A 25 1.08 -0.94 6.42
C THR A 25 0.50 -1.81 7.52
N HIS A 26 0.81 -1.45 8.77
CA HIS A 26 0.21 -2.10 9.95
C HIS A 26 -1.32 -2.07 9.94
N LYS A 27 -1.95 -1.16 9.19
CA LYS A 27 -3.41 -1.06 9.09
C LYS A 27 -4.00 -2.17 8.23
N GLU A 28 -3.45 -2.38 7.03
CA GLU A 28 -3.86 -3.45 6.13
C GLU A 28 -3.62 -4.80 6.79
N MET A 29 -2.45 -4.97 7.42
CA MET A 29 -2.12 -6.18 8.16
C MET A 29 -3.14 -6.43 9.30
N ALA A 30 -3.46 -5.42 10.12
CA ALA A 30 -4.44 -5.57 11.19
C ALA A 30 -5.85 -5.93 10.68
N VAL A 31 -6.27 -5.35 9.55
CA VAL A 31 -7.56 -5.70 8.93
C VAL A 31 -7.55 -7.13 8.42
N TYR A 32 -6.49 -7.55 7.74
CA TYR A 32 -6.34 -8.92 7.26
C TYR A 32 -6.34 -9.93 8.42
N MET A 33 -5.63 -9.65 9.52
CA MET A 33 -5.66 -10.49 10.73
C MET A 33 -7.08 -10.69 11.25
N VAL A 34 -7.92 -9.65 11.20
CA VAL A 34 -9.32 -9.77 11.59
C VAL A 34 -10.08 -10.66 10.62
N LEU A 35 -9.84 -10.58 9.31
CA LEU A 35 -10.45 -11.48 8.34
C LEU A 35 -10.04 -12.94 8.62
N CYS A 36 -8.74 -13.23 8.75
CA CYS A 36 -8.23 -14.56 9.09
C CYS A 36 -8.85 -15.13 10.37
N ARG A 37 -9.05 -14.27 11.39
CA ARG A 37 -9.69 -14.66 12.64
C ARG A 37 -11.17 -15.04 12.50
N HIS A 38 -11.87 -14.57 11.45
CA HIS A 38 -13.29 -14.88 11.20
C HIS A 38 -13.49 -15.84 10.02
N LEU A 39 -12.42 -16.37 9.44
CA LEU A 39 -12.51 -17.35 8.37
C LEU A 39 -13.24 -18.60 8.86
N ASN A 40 -14.23 -19.02 8.07
CA ASN A 40 -14.77 -20.36 8.15
C ASN A 40 -13.79 -21.31 7.44
N GLN A 41 -13.33 -22.35 8.16
CA GLN A 41 -12.34 -23.29 7.66
C GLN A 41 -12.88 -24.21 6.54
N GLU A 42 -14.19 -24.45 6.50
CA GLU A 42 -14.82 -25.31 5.51
C GLU A 42 -15.07 -24.55 4.20
N THR A 43 -15.49 -23.28 4.30
CA THR A 43 -15.91 -22.48 3.13
C THR A 43 -14.85 -21.48 2.66
N GLY A 44 -13.80 -21.25 3.45
CA GLY A 44 -12.78 -20.22 3.18
C GLY A 44 -13.31 -18.78 3.21
N SER A 45 -14.54 -18.57 3.70
CA SER A 45 -15.22 -17.28 3.64
C SER A 45 -15.47 -16.69 5.03
N CYS A 46 -15.51 -15.36 5.10
CA CYS A 46 -15.89 -14.62 6.29
C CYS A 46 -16.75 -13.40 5.92
N PHE A 47 -17.54 -12.89 6.85
CA PHE A 47 -18.44 -11.76 6.58
C PHE A 47 -18.53 -10.75 7.73
N PRO A 48 -17.42 -10.39 8.41
CA PRO A 48 -17.45 -9.36 9.44
C PRO A 48 -17.89 -8.02 8.82
N SER A 49 -18.80 -7.32 9.49
CA SER A 49 -19.23 -6.00 9.03
C SER A 49 -18.12 -4.96 9.19
N LEU A 50 -18.11 -3.90 8.37
CA LEU A 50 -17.12 -2.82 8.49
C LEU A 50 -17.04 -2.23 9.92
N PRO A 51 -18.16 -2.01 10.64
CA PRO A 51 -18.10 -1.61 12.05
C PRO A 51 -17.45 -2.66 12.96
N THR A 52 -17.68 -3.95 12.73
CA THR A 52 -17.07 -5.03 13.51
C THR A 52 -15.55 -5.05 13.33
N ILE A 53 -15.08 -4.91 12.09
CA ILE A 53 -13.66 -4.82 11.77
C ILE A 53 -13.07 -3.59 12.47
N GLY A 54 -13.69 -2.42 12.27
CA GLY A 54 -13.24 -1.15 12.86
C GLY A 54 -13.13 -1.19 14.38
N LYS A 55 -14.10 -1.79 15.08
CA LYS A 55 -14.06 -1.97 16.53
C LYS A 55 -12.91 -2.86 16.99
N LYS A 56 -12.59 -3.92 16.25
CA LYS A 56 -11.51 -4.86 16.61
C LYS A 56 -10.13 -4.28 16.39
N VAL A 57 -9.95 -3.46 15.35
CA VAL A 57 -8.66 -2.87 15.00
C VAL A 57 -8.48 -1.42 15.49
N GLY A 58 -9.52 -0.83 16.10
CA GLY A 58 -9.49 0.55 16.59
C GLY A 58 -9.48 1.60 15.47
N MET A 59 -10.10 1.32 14.32
CA MET A 59 -10.09 2.21 13.15
C MET A 59 -11.49 2.68 12.75
N SER A 60 -11.55 3.88 12.17
CA SER A 60 -12.77 4.41 11.56
C SER A 60 -13.23 3.54 10.38
N LYS A 61 -14.54 3.56 10.07
CA LYS A 61 -15.10 2.84 8.92
C LYS A 61 -14.38 3.17 7.61
N ASN A 62 -14.04 4.44 7.38
CA ASN A 62 -13.34 4.88 6.17
C ASN A 62 -11.91 4.34 6.10
N THR A 63 -11.21 4.28 7.23
CA THR A 63 -9.87 3.69 7.28
C THR A 63 -9.90 2.19 6.98
N VAL A 64 -10.89 1.48 7.53
CA VAL A 64 -11.10 0.05 7.23
C VAL A 64 -11.40 -0.17 5.74
N ILE A 65 -12.26 0.66 5.14
CA ILE A 65 -12.55 0.57 3.70
C ILE A 65 -11.29 0.77 2.86
N LYS A 66 -10.46 1.76 3.19
CA LYS A 66 -9.20 2.01 2.48
C LYS A 66 -8.27 0.81 2.57
N ALA A 67 -8.06 0.28 3.77
CA ALA A 67 -7.23 -0.90 4.00
C ALA A 67 -7.75 -2.14 3.24
N LEU A 68 -9.07 -2.37 3.26
CA LEU A 68 -9.69 -3.46 2.49
C LEU A 68 -9.47 -3.29 0.98
N ASN A 69 -9.62 -2.07 0.44
CA ASN A 69 -9.40 -1.83 -0.97
C ASN A 69 -7.96 -2.12 -1.38
N THR A 70 -6.97 -1.73 -0.54
CA THR A 70 -5.57 -2.06 -0.78
C THR A 70 -5.31 -3.57 -0.75
N LEU A 71 -5.89 -4.30 0.20
CA LEU A 71 -5.77 -5.77 0.25
C LEU A 71 -6.41 -6.45 -0.98
N ILE A 72 -7.51 -5.90 -1.49
CA ILE A 72 -8.18 -6.40 -2.71
C ILE A 72 -7.33 -6.11 -3.94
N GLU A 73 -6.82 -4.89 -4.07
CA GLU A 73 -5.98 -4.45 -5.19
C GLU A 73 -4.69 -5.27 -5.30
N ILE A 74 -4.07 -5.59 -4.17
CA ILE A 74 -2.85 -6.40 -4.12
C ILE A 74 -3.15 -7.90 -4.26
N GLY A 75 -4.42 -8.30 -4.11
CA GLY A 75 -4.86 -9.67 -4.34
C GLY A 75 -4.85 -10.58 -3.11
N TYR A 76 -4.63 -10.05 -1.89
CA TYR A 76 -4.74 -10.83 -0.64
C TYR A 76 -6.19 -11.19 -0.28
N VAL A 77 -7.17 -10.39 -0.74
CA VAL A 77 -8.58 -10.53 -0.35
C VAL A 77 -9.49 -10.38 -1.57
N THR A 78 -10.49 -11.25 -1.69
CA THR A 78 -11.61 -11.08 -2.63
C THR A 78 -12.87 -10.66 -1.87
N LYS A 79 -13.71 -9.79 -2.47
CA LYS A 79 -14.96 -9.30 -1.85
C LYS A 79 -16.17 -9.53 -2.75
N GLU A 80 -17.22 -10.10 -2.18
CA GLU A 80 -18.53 -10.28 -2.83
C GLU A 80 -19.63 -9.54 -2.07
N LYS A 81 -20.56 -8.92 -2.80
CA LYS A 81 -21.74 -8.30 -2.18
C LYS A 81 -22.73 -9.41 -1.80
N ARG A 82 -23.25 -9.34 -0.57
CA ARG A 82 -24.32 -10.22 -0.11
C ARG A 82 -25.65 -9.46 -0.09
N SER A 83 -26.65 -9.96 -0.80
CA SER A 83 -28.02 -9.45 -0.74
C SER A 83 -28.98 -10.58 -0.38
N SER A 84 -29.84 -10.36 0.61
CA SER A 84 -30.96 -11.27 0.90
C SER A 84 -32.23 -10.62 0.39
N LYS A 85 -33.13 -11.43 -0.19
CA LYS A 85 -34.47 -10.96 -0.61
C LYS A 85 -35.34 -10.55 0.58
N GLU A 86 -35.04 -11.02 1.79
CA GLU A 86 -35.83 -10.76 3.00
C GLU A 86 -35.18 -9.78 3.98
N GLN A 87 -33.84 -9.65 3.99
CA GLN A 87 -33.09 -9.00 5.08
C GLN A 87 -32.29 -7.75 4.67
N GLY A 88 -32.57 -7.19 3.49
CA GLY A 88 -31.93 -5.96 3.01
C GLY A 88 -30.43 -6.11 2.68
N ASP A 89 -29.71 -4.98 2.66
CA ASP A 89 -28.26 -4.94 2.44
C ASP A 89 -27.52 -5.59 3.62
N MET A 90 -26.83 -6.70 3.35
CA MET A 90 -26.02 -7.40 4.36
C MET A 90 -24.55 -6.97 4.31
N SER A 91 -23.75 -7.40 5.30
CA SER A 91 -22.30 -7.28 5.20
C SER A 91 -21.76 -8.07 4.00
N ASN A 92 -20.70 -7.55 3.39
CA ASN A 92 -20.01 -8.25 2.31
C ASN A 92 -19.41 -9.56 2.81
N VAL A 93 -19.23 -10.50 1.86
CA VAL A 93 -18.42 -11.69 2.06
C VAL A 93 -17.00 -11.39 1.60
N TYR A 94 -16.03 -11.87 2.35
CA TYR A 94 -14.61 -11.77 2.06
C TYR A 94 -14.00 -13.16 2.02
N TYR A 95 -13.09 -13.37 1.07
CA TYR A 95 -12.27 -14.57 0.94
C TYR A 95 -10.80 -14.15 1.06
N VAL A 96 -10.00 -14.93 1.78
CA VAL A 96 -8.55 -14.74 1.84
C VAL A 96 -7.94 -15.59 0.73
N ASN A 97 -7.16 -14.97 -0.14
CA ASN A 97 -6.57 -15.63 -1.30
C ASN A 97 -5.18 -16.18 -0.95
N ASP A 98 -4.81 -17.31 -1.53
CA ASP A 98 -3.43 -17.81 -1.50
C ASP A 98 -2.59 -17.02 -2.51
N VAL A 99 -1.62 -16.25 -2.01
CA VAL A 99 -0.83 -15.31 -2.82
C VAL A 99 0.34 -15.99 -3.54
N HIS A 100 0.57 -17.29 -3.30
CA HIS A 100 1.51 -18.08 -4.10
C HIS A 100 1.06 -18.19 -5.57
N ASP A 101 -0.25 -18.12 -5.85
CA ASP A 101 -0.81 -18.29 -7.19
C ASP A 101 -0.79 -17.01 -8.06
N LEU A 102 -0.46 -15.85 -7.50
CA LEU A 102 -0.48 -14.57 -8.22
C LEU A 102 0.87 -14.18 -8.87
N ASN A 103 1.96 -14.86 -8.50
CA ASN A 103 3.29 -14.69 -9.10
C ASN A 103 3.67 -15.82 -10.08
N GLY A 104 2.78 -16.80 -10.29
CA GLY A 104 2.95 -17.92 -11.22
C GLY A 104 2.51 -17.58 -12.64
N GLY A 105 3.31 -16.79 -13.35
CA GLY A 105 3.21 -16.73 -14.81
C GLY A 105 3.37 -18.14 -15.42
N VAL A 106 2.36 -18.55 -16.20
CA VAL A 106 2.34 -19.69 -17.14
C VAL A 106 2.73 -21.07 -16.60
N HIS A 107 1.73 -21.94 -16.42
CA HIS A 107 1.72 -23.22 -17.14
C HIS A 107 0.29 -23.68 -17.42
N GLN A 108 -0.16 -23.35 -18.64
CA GLN A 108 -1.21 -24.10 -19.32
C GLN A 108 -0.73 -25.56 -19.43
N MET A 109 -1.33 -26.46 -18.64
CA MET A 109 -1.07 -27.89 -18.74
C MET A 109 -1.68 -28.41 -20.05
N ASN A 110 -0.95 -28.26 -21.16
CA ASN A 110 -1.17 -29.13 -22.30
C ASN A 110 -0.67 -30.52 -21.93
N ARG A 111 -1.61 -31.40 -21.60
CA ARG A 111 -1.40 -32.84 -21.60
C ARG A 111 -1.05 -33.27 -23.02
N GLY A 112 0.18 -33.72 -23.22
CA GLY A 112 0.58 -34.38 -24.45
C GLY A 112 1.99 -34.97 -24.37
N GLY A 113 2.06 -36.30 -24.40
CA GLY A 113 3.12 -37.00 -25.12
C GLY A 113 4.31 -37.55 -24.32
N SER A 114 4.38 -38.88 -24.28
CA SER A 114 5.46 -39.74 -23.82
C SER A 114 6.87 -39.42 -24.33
N GLY A 115 7.88 -39.85 -23.56
CA GLY A 115 9.22 -40.13 -24.05
C GLY A 115 10.23 -40.32 -22.93
N ASP A 116 10.57 -41.58 -22.63
CA ASP A 116 11.78 -41.96 -21.90
C ASP A 116 13.02 -41.26 -22.50
N GLU A 117 13.98 -40.86 -21.66
CA GLU A 117 15.29 -41.54 -21.58
C GLU A 117 16.25 -40.84 -20.60
N ARG A 118 17.07 -41.68 -19.98
CA ARG A 118 18.09 -41.39 -18.98
C ARG A 118 19.37 -40.82 -19.62
N GLY A 119 20.09 -39.98 -18.90
CA GLY A 119 21.54 -39.89 -19.06
C GLY A 119 22.23 -38.63 -18.56
N GLY A 120 23.24 -38.80 -17.69
CA GLY A 120 24.43 -37.94 -17.68
C GLY A 120 24.54 -36.90 -16.57
N VAL A 121 25.08 -37.31 -15.43
CA VAL A 121 25.76 -36.42 -14.46
C VAL A 121 27.07 -35.90 -15.05
N HIS A 122 27.31 -34.59 -14.97
CA HIS A 122 28.67 -34.02 -14.93
C HIS A 122 28.65 -32.63 -14.23
N GLU A 123 29.37 -32.51 -13.12
CA GLU A 123 29.88 -31.25 -12.57
C GLU A 123 30.89 -30.63 -13.55
N VAL A 124 30.89 -29.30 -13.78
CA VAL A 124 31.79 -28.31 -13.14
C VAL A 124 31.53 -26.85 -13.60
N ASN A 125 31.54 -25.95 -12.60
CA ASN A 125 32.04 -24.56 -12.52
C ASN A 125 31.33 -23.37 -13.25
N PRO A 126 31.05 -22.23 -12.55
CA PRO A 126 30.51 -21.01 -13.16
C PRO A 126 31.62 -20.07 -13.63
N ASN A 127 31.65 -19.74 -14.92
CA ASN A 127 32.45 -18.63 -15.42
C ASN A 127 31.71 -17.31 -15.21
N ASN A 128 32.37 -16.44 -14.44
CA ASN A 128 32.16 -15.01 -14.46
C ASN A 128 32.21 -14.48 -15.91
N THR A 129 31.36 -13.51 -16.21
CA THR A 129 31.64 -12.49 -17.22
C THR A 129 31.39 -11.14 -16.59
N ASN A 130 32.50 -10.58 -16.11
CA ASN A 130 32.66 -9.15 -15.89
C ASN A 130 32.50 -8.45 -17.26
N LEU A 131 31.49 -7.59 -17.42
CA LEU A 131 31.43 -6.62 -18.50
C LEU A 131 31.53 -5.23 -17.89
N ASN A 132 32.53 -4.51 -18.38
CA ASN A 132 33.13 -3.36 -17.76
C ASN A 132 32.22 -2.13 -17.80
N ASN A 133 32.17 -1.45 -16.65
CA ASN A 133 32.23 0.01 -16.51
C ASN A 133 32.53 0.75 -17.82
N THR A 134 31.53 1.49 -18.32
CA THR A 134 31.75 2.69 -19.13
C THR A 134 31.36 3.91 -18.31
N ASN A 135 32.34 4.50 -17.63
CA ASN A 135 32.29 5.87 -17.17
C ASN A 135 32.20 6.78 -18.40
N LEU A 136 31.01 7.32 -18.67
CA LEU A 136 30.85 8.48 -19.53
C LEU A 136 30.24 9.62 -18.72
N THR A 137 31.15 10.48 -18.26
CA THR A 137 31.00 11.95 -18.19
C THR A 137 29.83 12.52 -17.40
N ILE A 138 30.15 12.96 -16.18
CA ILE A 138 29.44 14.05 -15.49
C ILE A 138 29.52 15.30 -16.37
N SER A 139 28.42 15.60 -17.03
CA SER A 139 28.15 16.90 -17.66
C SER A 139 26.64 17.02 -17.87
N SER A 140 25.96 17.56 -16.87
CA SER A 140 24.67 18.27 -16.95
C SER A 140 23.70 17.83 -18.06
N SER A 141 22.90 16.77 -17.89
CA SER A 141 21.75 16.52 -18.78
C SER A 141 20.84 15.39 -18.27
N SER A 142 19.54 15.67 -18.21
CA SER A 142 18.37 14.80 -17.92
C SER A 142 18.54 13.63 -16.93
N LYS A 143 18.12 13.84 -15.67
CA LYS A 143 17.77 12.72 -14.77
C LYS A 143 16.61 11.96 -15.42
N ASN A 144 16.80 10.76 -15.95
CA ASN A 144 15.67 9.99 -16.49
C ASN A 144 14.71 9.61 -15.32
N PRO A 145 13.38 9.84 -15.43
CA PRO A 145 12.42 9.53 -14.35
C PRO A 145 12.47 8.08 -13.84
N PHE A 146 12.72 7.11 -14.72
CA PHE A 146 12.86 5.69 -14.37
C PHE A 146 14.10 5.45 -13.52
N SER A 147 15.26 5.95 -13.97
CA SER A 147 16.52 5.84 -13.23
C SER A 147 16.46 6.56 -11.87
N PHE A 148 15.73 7.68 -11.82
CA PHE A 148 15.50 8.45 -10.60
C PHE A 148 14.64 7.67 -9.60
N TYR A 149 13.59 7.00 -10.09
CA TYR A 149 12.75 6.12 -9.28
C TYR A 149 13.57 4.97 -8.68
N GLU A 150 14.31 4.23 -9.49
CA GLU A 150 15.07 3.05 -9.05
C GLU A 150 16.11 3.39 -7.99
N SER A 151 16.78 4.54 -8.15
CA SER A 151 17.84 4.98 -7.25
C SER A 151 17.35 5.45 -5.88
N ASN A 152 16.10 5.93 -5.77
CA ASN A 152 15.64 6.65 -4.58
C ASN A 152 14.38 6.08 -3.93
N ILE A 153 13.49 5.47 -4.72
CA ILE A 153 12.17 5.00 -4.24
C ILE A 153 12.19 3.48 -4.02
N GLY A 154 12.75 2.72 -4.96
CA GLY A 154 12.86 1.27 -4.85
C GLY A 154 12.79 0.55 -6.20
N VAL A 155 12.56 -0.75 -6.19
CA VAL A 155 12.52 -1.58 -7.41
C VAL A 155 11.37 -1.13 -8.32
N LEU A 156 11.71 -0.78 -9.56
CA LEU A 156 10.75 -0.45 -10.59
C LEU A 156 10.07 -1.73 -11.08
N ASN A 157 8.75 -1.78 -10.98
CA ASN A 157 7.94 -2.87 -11.53
C ASN A 157 7.17 -2.40 -12.79
N PRO A 158 6.63 -3.30 -13.62
CA PRO A 158 5.95 -2.94 -14.86
C PRO A 158 4.79 -1.96 -14.67
N PHE A 159 3.96 -2.15 -13.64
CA PHE A 159 2.82 -1.27 -13.37
C PHE A 159 3.25 0.17 -13.03
N MET A 160 4.32 0.32 -12.25
CA MET A 160 4.88 1.63 -11.91
C MET A 160 5.56 2.26 -13.12
N ALA A 161 6.22 1.45 -13.94
CA ALA A 161 6.82 1.91 -15.18
C ALA A 161 5.75 2.48 -16.12
N ASP A 162 4.65 1.77 -16.33
CA ASP A 162 3.51 2.25 -17.13
C ASP A 162 2.93 3.56 -16.58
N GLY A 163 2.81 3.68 -15.25
CA GLY A 163 2.36 4.91 -14.60
C GLY A 163 3.32 6.08 -14.83
N ILE A 164 4.63 5.86 -14.69
CA ILE A 164 5.65 6.88 -14.98
C ILE A 164 5.57 7.28 -16.45
N ASP A 165 5.47 6.31 -17.37
CA ASP A 165 5.38 6.52 -18.81
C ASP A 165 4.16 7.35 -19.20
N GLN A 166 3.01 7.06 -18.58
CA GLN A 166 1.77 7.81 -18.78
C GLN A 166 1.92 9.26 -18.31
N TRP A 167 2.49 9.48 -17.12
CA TRP A 167 2.68 10.83 -16.59
C TRP A 167 3.73 11.64 -17.35
N ILE A 168 4.75 10.99 -17.91
CA ILE A 168 5.70 11.63 -18.82
C ILE A 168 4.96 12.17 -20.06
N LYS A 169 4.06 11.37 -20.65
CA LYS A 169 3.25 11.75 -21.82
C LYS A 169 2.26 12.88 -21.51
N ASP A 170 1.62 12.83 -20.34
CA ASP A 170 0.57 13.79 -19.96
C ASP A 170 1.13 15.13 -19.46
N THR A 171 2.36 15.13 -18.94
CA THR A 171 3.02 16.31 -18.37
C THR A 171 4.37 16.56 -19.02
N SER A 172 5.47 16.23 -18.33
CA SER A 172 6.82 16.19 -18.86
C SER A 172 7.71 15.37 -17.91
N GLU A 173 8.84 14.87 -18.39
CA GLU A 173 9.82 14.16 -17.56
C GLU A 173 10.25 15.00 -16.34
N GLU A 174 10.47 16.30 -16.55
CA GLU A 174 10.88 17.27 -15.54
C GLU A 174 9.88 17.37 -14.40
N LEU A 175 8.58 17.43 -14.72
CA LEU A 175 7.51 17.46 -13.72
C LEU A 175 7.44 16.14 -12.95
N VAL A 176 7.57 15.01 -13.63
CA VAL A 176 7.58 13.70 -12.96
C VAL A 176 8.70 13.61 -11.94
N ILE A 177 9.93 14.01 -12.30
CA ILE A 177 11.08 14.02 -11.39
C ILE A 177 10.82 14.99 -10.24
N ALA A 178 10.32 16.19 -10.52
CA ALA A 178 10.05 17.20 -9.49
C ALA A 178 8.96 16.74 -8.50
N ALA A 179 7.99 15.94 -8.93
CA ALA A 179 7.00 15.33 -8.06
C ALA A 179 7.62 14.21 -7.20
N MET A 180 8.47 13.37 -7.78
CA MET A 180 9.20 12.32 -7.06
C MET A 180 10.14 12.92 -6.00
N GLU A 181 10.90 13.97 -6.33
CA GLU A 181 11.77 14.68 -5.38
C GLU A 181 10.96 15.21 -4.18
N ARG A 182 9.74 15.72 -4.41
CA ARG A 182 8.86 16.19 -3.33
C ARG A 182 8.30 15.06 -2.48
N ALA A 183 8.02 13.90 -3.07
CA ALA A 183 7.65 12.71 -2.32
C ALA A 183 8.80 12.25 -1.41
N LEU A 184 10.02 12.20 -1.93
CA LEU A 184 11.22 11.80 -1.19
C LEU A 184 11.55 12.73 -0.02
N LYS A 185 11.40 14.06 -0.20
CA LYS A 185 11.54 15.04 0.89
C LYS A 185 10.61 14.77 2.07
N GLN A 186 9.49 14.08 1.84
CA GLN A 186 8.51 13.68 2.86
C GLN A 186 8.58 12.19 3.21
N GLN A 187 9.62 11.49 2.76
CA GLN A 187 9.78 10.03 2.89
C GLN A 187 8.53 9.27 2.41
N LYS A 188 7.94 9.71 1.30
CA LYS A 188 6.75 9.11 0.68
C LYS A 188 7.11 8.36 -0.59
N LYS A 189 6.30 7.34 -0.88
CA LYS A 189 6.39 6.50 -2.09
C LYS A 189 5.72 7.17 -3.29
N TRP A 190 5.84 6.55 -4.46
CA TRP A 190 5.29 7.02 -5.75
C TRP A 190 3.85 7.50 -5.73
N ASN A 191 2.93 6.84 -5.01
CA ASN A 191 1.53 7.27 -4.96
C ASN A 191 1.37 8.71 -4.46
N TYR A 192 2.31 9.20 -3.64
CA TYR A 192 2.34 10.59 -3.23
C TYR A 192 2.80 11.52 -4.35
N ALA A 193 3.83 11.13 -5.12
CA ALA A 193 4.26 11.84 -6.32
C ALA A 193 3.13 11.90 -7.36
N GLU A 194 2.41 10.80 -7.57
CA GLU A 194 1.25 10.73 -8.45
C GLU A 194 0.13 11.69 -8.01
N GLY A 195 -0.11 11.80 -6.69
CA GLY A 195 -1.05 12.78 -6.14
C GLY A 195 -0.64 14.23 -6.40
N ILE A 196 0.66 14.53 -6.36
CA ILE A 196 1.21 15.84 -6.73
C ILE A 196 0.99 16.09 -8.23
N LEU A 197 1.28 15.11 -9.09
CA LEU A 197 1.09 15.21 -10.54
C LEU A 197 -0.38 15.45 -10.90
N LYS A 198 -1.31 14.73 -10.27
CA LYS A 198 -2.76 14.98 -10.40
C LYS A 198 -3.13 16.41 -10.03
N GLN A 199 -2.56 16.93 -8.94
CA GLN A 199 -2.81 18.31 -8.53
C GLN A 199 -2.30 19.33 -9.55
N TRP A 200 -1.12 19.12 -10.13
CA TRP A 200 -0.56 19.99 -11.15
C TRP A 200 -1.31 19.92 -12.47
N ALA A 201 -1.68 18.72 -12.92
CA ALA A 201 -2.50 18.52 -14.10
C ALA A 201 -3.85 19.24 -13.98
N ASN A 202 -4.52 19.14 -12.81
CA ASN A 202 -5.77 19.85 -12.54
C ASN A 202 -5.62 21.39 -12.56
N LYS A 203 -4.41 21.91 -12.34
CA LYS A 203 -4.09 23.34 -12.38
C LYS A 203 -3.52 23.78 -13.73
N ASN A 204 -3.52 22.89 -14.74
CA ASN A 204 -2.91 23.11 -16.07
C ASN A 204 -1.44 23.54 -16.02
N ILE A 205 -0.71 23.07 -15.01
CA ILE A 205 0.71 23.36 -14.84
C ILE A 205 1.50 22.43 -15.75
N LYS A 206 2.15 23.01 -16.77
CA LYS A 206 2.92 22.27 -17.78
C LYS A 206 4.40 22.62 -17.80
N THR A 207 4.82 23.63 -17.02
CA THR A 207 6.22 24.06 -16.97
C THR A 207 6.76 24.03 -15.55
N LEU A 208 8.08 23.82 -15.43
CA LEU A 208 8.75 23.85 -14.13
C LEU A 208 8.64 25.23 -13.46
N SER A 209 8.61 26.31 -14.25
CA SER A 209 8.43 27.68 -13.78
C SER A 209 7.09 27.89 -13.05
N ASP A 210 6.01 27.27 -13.56
CA ASP A 210 4.68 27.35 -12.94
C ASP A 210 4.63 26.57 -11.61
N VAL A 211 5.40 25.49 -11.50
CA VAL A 211 5.55 24.73 -10.25
C VAL A 211 6.28 25.54 -9.19
N GLU A 212 7.36 26.24 -9.56
CA GLU A 212 8.12 27.09 -8.64
C GLU A 212 7.26 28.25 -8.11
N ALA A 213 6.46 28.88 -8.97
CA ALA A 213 5.50 29.91 -8.58
C ALA A 213 4.45 29.35 -7.59
N LEU A 214 3.90 28.18 -7.87
CA LEU A 214 2.93 27.53 -6.99
C LEU A 214 3.53 27.12 -5.64
N GLU A 215 4.80 26.70 -5.64
CA GLU A 215 5.51 26.33 -4.41
C GLU A 215 5.81 27.55 -3.55
N ALA A 216 6.20 28.67 -4.16
CA ALA A 216 6.36 29.95 -3.45
C ALA A 216 5.06 30.39 -2.78
N GLU A 217 3.90 30.20 -3.44
CA GLU A 217 2.59 30.48 -2.85
C GLU A 217 2.21 29.49 -1.74
N TYR A 218 2.49 28.20 -1.91
CA TYR A 218 2.21 27.18 -0.91
C TYR A 218 3.02 27.38 0.38
N GLN A 219 4.29 27.74 0.27
CA GLN A 219 5.14 28.03 1.44
C GLN A 219 4.66 29.28 2.19
N ARG A 220 4.22 30.33 1.48
CA ARG A 220 3.60 31.52 2.12
C ARG A 220 2.33 31.15 2.88
N ASN A 221 1.48 30.31 2.31
CA ASN A 221 0.22 29.89 2.94
C ASN A 221 0.41 28.91 4.11
N LYS A 222 1.46 28.09 4.09
CA LYS A 222 1.81 27.20 5.22
C LYS A 222 2.31 27.98 6.44
N GLY A 223 3.06 29.06 6.24
CA GLY A 223 3.47 29.97 7.31
C GLY A 223 2.31 30.76 7.94
N ALA A 224 1.32 31.15 7.13
CA ALA A 224 0.15 31.90 7.61
C ALA A 224 -0.80 31.06 8.49
N LYS A 225 -0.97 29.75 8.22
CA LYS A 225 -1.82 28.87 9.03
C LYS A 225 -1.25 28.55 10.41
N ASN A 226 0.07 28.41 10.53
CA ASN A 226 0.71 28.14 11.82
C ASN A 226 0.62 29.32 12.81
N ASN A 227 0.43 30.56 12.32
CA ASN A 227 0.23 31.75 13.15
C ASN A 227 -1.23 31.96 13.58
N ALA A 228 -2.20 31.31 12.93
CA ALA A 228 -3.62 31.42 13.30
C ALA A 228 -4.03 30.45 14.43
N GLU A 229 -3.32 29.34 14.60
CA GLU A 229 -3.63 28.31 15.61
C GLU A 229 -3.00 28.55 17.00
N SER A 230 -2.13 29.55 17.15
CA SER A 230 -1.53 29.95 18.45
C SER A 230 -2.32 31.02 19.22
N GLY A 231 -3.47 31.48 18.68
CA GLY A 231 -4.26 32.58 19.24
C GLY A 231 -5.46 32.22 20.12
N THR A 232 -5.81 30.94 20.32
CA THR A 232 -7.04 30.58 21.07
C THR A 232 -6.74 29.59 22.18
N SER A 233 -6.31 30.12 23.32
CA SER A 233 -6.36 29.40 24.60
C SER A 233 -7.50 29.91 25.48
N ASN A 234 -8.31 28.94 25.91
CA ASN A 234 -8.99 28.87 27.21
C ASN A 234 -10.39 29.51 27.38
N THR A 235 -11.40 28.66 27.59
CA THR A 235 -12.03 28.52 28.92
C THR A 235 -12.68 27.15 29.07
N ASN A 236 -12.07 26.33 29.92
CA ASN A 236 -12.65 25.10 30.49
C ASN A 236 -13.72 25.51 31.53
N ARG A 237 -14.98 25.15 31.30
CA ARG A 237 -16.05 25.16 32.32
C ARG A 237 -16.89 23.91 32.14
N TYR A 238 -16.76 22.95 33.03
CA TYR A 238 -17.89 22.20 33.56
C TYR A 238 -17.47 21.55 34.89
N SER A 239 -17.98 22.12 35.97
CA SER A 239 -18.17 21.48 37.26
C SER A 239 -19.66 21.57 37.59
N GLN A 240 -20.16 20.52 38.25
CA GLN A 240 -21.48 20.30 38.87
C GLN A 240 -22.62 19.78 37.99
N LYS A 241 -22.91 18.47 38.12
CA LYS A 241 -24.10 17.96 38.84
C LYS A 241 -24.20 16.42 38.78
N GLY A 242 -24.53 15.80 39.92
CA GLY A 242 -25.19 14.49 39.98
C GLY A 242 -24.47 13.42 40.79
N GLU A 243 -24.57 13.49 42.13
CA GLU A 243 -24.43 12.34 43.02
C GLU A 243 -25.43 11.24 42.63
N TYR A 244 -24.98 9.98 42.57
CA TYR A 244 -25.83 8.81 42.73
C TYR A 244 -25.19 7.87 43.74
N ASP A 245 -25.83 7.84 44.90
CA ASP A 245 -25.63 6.93 46.02
C ASP A 245 -26.05 5.51 45.60
N TYR A 246 -25.17 4.53 45.81
CA TYR A 246 -25.51 3.11 45.78
C TYR A 246 -25.12 2.50 47.11
N GLY A 247 -26.03 2.62 48.07
CA GLY A 247 -26.04 1.84 49.30
C GLY A 247 -26.63 0.43 49.08
N PHE A 248 -26.01 -0.52 49.79
CA PHE A 248 -26.31 -1.95 49.99
C PHE A 248 -25.84 -2.95 48.92
#